data_AF-A0A2S6SBQ5-F1
#
_entry.id   AF-A0A2S6SBQ5-F1
#
_cell.length_a   1.000
_cell.length_b   1.000
_cell.length_c   1.000
_cell.angle_alpha   90.00
_cell.angle_beta   90.00
_cell.angle_gamma   90.00
#
_symmetry.space_group_name_H-M   'P 1'
#
loop_
_entity.id
_entity.type
_entity.pdbx_description
1 polymer ?
#
loop_
_entity_poly.entity_id
_entity_poly.type
_entity_poly.pdbx_seq_one_letter_code
_entity_poly.pdbx_strand_id
1 'polypeptide(L)'
;RYLNEINVIPKLFAYPFGETNQEIISVINDYSFIAAFGQHSGAMGNNSNFFYLPRFSLNERYGDIERVKFSANTKAIGVKDFIPTDPVLSENPPFIGFSLLNKDLSNSLNCFIFDRKGAVDNEKMFFNERIEIRLKRKLSSGRVRMNCTTQDSKGKWRWYGRQFILPEYLN
;
A
#
# COMPACT_ATOMS: atom_id res chain seq x y z
N ARG A 1 -13.71 -27.39 -6.61
CA ARG A 1 -13.47 -26.82 -7.97
C ARG A 1 -11.99 -26.85 -8.35
N TYR A 2 -11.06 -26.14 -7.69
CA TYR A 2 -9.64 -26.12 -8.11
C TYR A 2 -8.98 -27.50 -8.26
N LEU A 3 -9.16 -28.40 -7.29
CA LEU A 3 -8.64 -29.78 -7.41
C LEU A 3 -9.21 -30.52 -8.63
N ASN A 4 -10.48 -30.30 -8.97
CA ASN A 4 -11.13 -30.96 -10.10
C ASN A 4 -10.65 -30.40 -11.45
N GLU A 5 -10.34 -29.10 -11.52
CA GLU A 5 -9.99 -28.41 -12.78
C GLU A 5 -8.48 -28.42 -13.05
N ILE A 6 -7.66 -28.23 -12.00
CA ILE A 6 -6.20 -28.02 -12.14
C ILE A 6 -5.36 -28.85 -11.16
N ASN A 7 -5.98 -29.75 -10.39
CA ASN A 7 -5.34 -30.67 -9.45
C ASN A 7 -4.40 -30.02 -8.40
N VAL A 8 -4.59 -28.73 -8.12
CA VAL A 8 -3.80 -27.96 -7.16
C VAL A 8 -4.71 -27.00 -6.42
N ILE A 9 -4.46 -26.78 -5.13
CA ILE A 9 -5.09 -25.70 -4.35
C ILE A 9 -4.15 -24.48 -4.40
N PRO A 10 -4.56 -23.35 -5.01
CA PRO A 10 -3.75 -22.15 -5.03
C PRO A 10 -3.43 -21.65 -3.62
N LYS A 11 -2.18 -21.27 -3.38
CA LYS A 11 -1.72 -20.70 -2.10
C LYS A 11 -1.71 -19.18 -2.07
N LEU A 12 -1.93 -18.54 -3.22
CA LEU A 12 -1.91 -17.08 -3.37
C LEU A 12 -3.29 -16.58 -3.76
N PHE A 13 -3.69 -15.44 -3.20
CA PHE A 13 -4.95 -14.78 -3.51
C PHE A 13 -4.71 -13.40 -4.12
N ALA A 14 -5.56 -12.96 -5.05
CA ALA A 14 -5.52 -11.60 -5.58
C ALA A 14 -6.89 -10.98 -5.40
N TYR A 15 -6.97 -9.89 -4.64
CA TYR A 15 -8.24 -9.18 -4.45
C TYR A 15 -8.72 -8.62 -5.78
N PRO A 16 -9.98 -8.87 -6.18
CA PRO A 16 -10.59 -8.22 -7.32
C PRO A 16 -10.42 -6.71 -7.20
N PHE A 17 -9.90 -6.07 -8.26
CA PHE A 17 -9.59 -4.64 -8.29
C PHE A 17 -8.62 -4.13 -7.21
N GLY A 18 -8.03 -5.03 -6.41
CA GLY A 18 -7.19 -4.72 -5.26
C GLY A 18 -7.95 -4.18 -4.05
N GLU A 19 -9.27 -4.37 -3.98
CA GLU A 19 -10.14 -3.79 -2.96
C GLU A 19 -10.48 -4.84 -1.90
N THR A 20 -10.43 -4.44 -0.63
CA THR A 20 -10.65 -5.32 0.53
C THR A 20 -10.93 -4.49 1.78
N ASN A 21 -11.25 -5.13 2.90
CA ASN A 21 -11.37 -4.55 4.25
C ASN A 21 -10.77 -5.54 5.28
N GLN A 22 -10.76 -5.21 6.57
CA GLN A 22 -10.21 -6.13 7.58
C GLN A 22 -10.97 -7.46 7.69
N GLU A 23 -12.30 -7.43 7.53
CA GLU A 23 -13.13 -8.64 7.57
C GLU A 23 -12.77 -9.62 6.46
N ILE A 24 -12.67 -9.14 5.21
CA ILE A 24 -12.25 -9.94 4.06
C ILE A 24 -10.82 -10.43 4.23
N ILE A 25 -9.90 -9.61 4.75
CA ILE A 25 -8.54 -10.04 5.06
C ILE A 25 -8.55 -11.21 6.06
N SER A 26 -9.35 -11.12 7.13
CA SER A 26 -9.50 -12.19 8.12
C SER A 26 -9.99 -13.47 7.47
N VAL A 27 -11.05 -13.38 6.66
CA VAL A 27 -11.59 -14.54 5.93
C VAL A 27 -10.51 -15.18 5.07
N ILE A 28 -9.76 -14.41 4.27
CA ILE A 28 -8.70 -14.95 3.41
C ILE A 28 -7.57 -15.59 4.23
N ASN A 29 -7.23 -15.04 5.39
CA ASN A 29 -6.22 -15.59 6.30
C ASN A 29 -6.66 -16.90 6.97
N ASP A 30 -7.97 -17.08 7.21
CA ASP A 30 -8.52 -18.31 7.78
C ASP A 30 -8.56 -19.47 6.75
N TYR A 31 -8.47 -19.16 5.45
CA TYR A 31 -8.28 -20.14 4.38
C TYR A 31 -6.80 -20.56 4.23
N SER A 32 -6.54 -21.59 3.42
CA SER A 32 -5.18 -22.11 3.16
C SER A 32 -4.27 -21.19 2.29
N PHE A 33 -4.54 -19.89 2.22
CA PHE A 33 -3.70 -18.93 1.52
C PHE A 33 -2.52 -18.50 2.40
N ILE A 34 -1.33 -18.37 1.80
CA ILE A 34 -0.13 -17.91 2.51
C ILE A 34 0.15 -16.42 2.27
N ALA A 35 -0.50 -15.83 1.26
CA ALA A 35 -0.40 -14.42 0.92
C ALA A 35 -1.54 -13.97 0.01
N ALA A 36 -1.87 -12.68 0.07
CA ALA A 36 -2.85 -12.03 -0.78
C ALA A 36 -2.38 -10.67 -1.30
N PHE A 37 -2.76 -10.33 -2.53
CA PHE A 37 -2.26 -9.17 -3.25
C PHE A 37 -3.34 -8.14 -3.54
N GLY A 38 -3.04 -6.87 -3.24
CA GLY A 38 -3.79 -5.71 -3.70
C GLY A 38 -3.41 -5.28 -5.13
N GLN A 39 -3.81 -4.04 -5.48
CA GLN A 39 -3.45 -3.37 -6.74
C GLN A 39 -2.86 -1.98 -6.51
N HIS A 40 -2.06 -1.84 -5.45
CA HIS A 40 -1.28 -0.64 -5.17
C HIS A 40 0.22 -0.88 -5.38
N SER A 41 0.91 0.11 -5.92
CA SER A 41 2.34 0.05 -6.23
C SER A 41 3.19 0.05 -4.97
N GLY A 42 4.19 -0.82 -4.92
CA GLY A 42 5.17 -0.84 -3.84
C GLY A 42 5.97 -2.12 -3.80
N ALA A 43 6.99 -2.13 -2.95
CA ALA A 43 7.81 -3.31 -2.71
C ALA A 43 7.37 -4.03 -1.44
N MET A 44 7.48 -5.35 -1.44
CA MET A 44 7.23 -6.19 -0.28
C MET A 44 8.53 -6.57 0.43
N GLY A 45 8.45 -6.82 1.73
CA GLY A 45 9.55 -7.31 2.56
C GLY A 45 9.01 -8.05 3.79
N ASN A 46 9.91 -8.47 4.68
CA ASN A 46 9.55 -9.35 5.80
C ASN A 46 8.50 -8.76 6.77
N ASN A 47 8.36 -7.43 6.82
CA ASN A 47 7.41 -6.73 7.69
C ASN A 47 6.17 -6.23 6.95
N SER A 48 5.97 -6.65 5.70
CA SER A 48 4.75 -6.32 4.95
C SER A 48 3.55 -7.09 5.51
N ASN A 49 2.34 -6.54 5.37
CA ASN A 49 1.13 -7.32 5.56
C ASN A 49 1.00 -8.32 4.40
N PHE A 50 1.26 -9.61 4.69
CA PHE A 50 1.24 -10.67 3.68
C PHE A 50 -0.14 -10.92 3.08
N PHE A 51 -1.21 -10.46 3.72
CA PHE A 51 -2.57 -10.54 3.20
C PHE A 51 -3.04 -9.23 2.56
N TYR A 52 -2.15 -8.27 2.33
CA TYR A 52 -2.45 -7.12 1.47
C TYR A 52 -1.18 -6.57 0.82
N LEU A 53 -0.50 -7.43 0.08
CA LEU A 53 0.78 -7.13 -0.54
C LEU A 53 0.65 -6.17 -1.74
N PRO A 54 1.58 -5.21 -1.90
CA PRO A 54 1.64 -4.34 -3.06
C PRO A 54 2.15 -5.09 -4.30
N ARG A 55 1.86 -4.54 -5.49
CA ARG A 55 2.44 -4.98 -6.77
C ARG A 55 2.65 -3.80 -7.69
N PHE A 56 3.76 -3.80 -8.43
CA PHE A 56 3.97 -2.86 -9.54
C PHE A 56 3.22 -3.35 -10.79
N SER A 57 2.33 -2.53 -11.32
CA SER A 57 1.73 -2.80 -12.63
C SER A 57 2.74 -2.55 -13.74
N LEU A 58 2.95 -3.55 -14.59
CA LEU A 58 3.70 -3.45 -15.83
C LEU A 58 2.69 -3.58 -16.97
N ASN A 59 2.34 -2.45 -17.58
CA ASN A 59 1.40 -2.39 -18.70
C ASN A 59 1.97 -1.43 -19.76
N GLU A 60 1.23 -1.15 -20.84
CA GLU A 60 1.71 -0.33 -21.97
C GLU A 60 2.40 1.00 -21.55
N ARG A 61 1.87 1.71 -20.54
CA ARG A 61 2.45 2.97 -20.06
C ARG A 61 3.58 2.80 -19.03
N TYR A 62 3.75 1.60 -18.47
CA TYR A 62 4.71 1.29 -17.40
C TYR A 62 5.54 0.04 -17.69
N GLY A 63 5.70 -0.31 -18.96
CA GLY A 63 6.27 -1.57 -19.43
C GLY A 63 7.68 -1.44 -19.99
N ASP A 64 8.25 -0.24 -19.99
CA ASP A 64 9.62 -0.04 -20.45
C ASP A 64 10.62 -0.76 -19.54
N ILE A 65 11.75 -1.19 -20.12
CA ILE A 65 12.73 -2.01 -19.43
C ILE A 65 13.36 -1.30 -18.22
N GLU A 66 13.47 0.04 -18.26
CA GLU A 66 14.02 0.82 -17.16
C GLU A 66 13.06 0.82 -15.97
N ARG A 67 11.74 0.89 -16.22
CA ARG A 67 10.71 0.73 -15.19
C ARG A 67 10.75 -0.67 -14.58
N VAL A 68 10.92 -1.71 -15.39
CA VAL A 68 11.05 -3.09 -14.89
C VAL A 68 12.27 -3.23 -13.98
N LYS A 69 13.44 -2.75 -14.43
CA LYS A 69 14.68 -2.75 -13.62
C LYS A 69 14.50 -1.98 -12.32
N PHE A 70 13.88 -0.80 -12.37
CA PHE A 70 13.60 0.01 -11.19
C PHE A 70 12.71 -0.75 -10.19
N SER A 71 11.57 -1.27 -10.66
CA SER A 71 10.61 -1.98 -9.81
C SER A 71 11.21 -3.25 -9.20
N ALA A 72 12.01 -4.01 -9.96
CA ALA A 72 12.68 -5.22 -9.48
C ALA A 72 13.77 -4.94 -8.43
N ASN A 73 14.44 -3.78 -8.51
CA ASN A 73 15.51 -3.40 -7.59
C ASN A 73 15.03 -2.61 -6.36
N THR A 74 13.79 -2.10 -6.38
CA THR A 74 13.18 -1.34 -5.27
C THR A 74 13.03 -2.22 -4.03
N LYS A 75 13.33 -1.67 -2.85
CA LYS A 75 13.16 -2.37 -1.56
C LYS A 75 11.95 -1.85 -0.78
N ALA A 76 11.42 -2.67 0.13
CA ALA A 76 10.33 -2.22 0.99
C ALA A 76 10.83 -1.18 2.02
N ILE A 77 9.97 -0.22 2.35
CA ILE A 77 10.11 0.53 3.61
C ILE A 77 9.46 -0.31 4.70
N GLY A 78 10.23 -0.64 5.75
CA GLY A 78 9.70 -1.35 6.91
C GLY A 78 8.84 -0.40 7.74
N VAL A 79 7.57 -0.74 7.89
CA VAL A 79 6.56 0.09 8.56
C VAL A 79 5.84 -0.74 9.63
N LYS A 80 5.55 -0.13 10.79
CA LYS A 80 4.71 -0.68 11.86
C LYS A 80 3.69 0.37 12.33
N ASP A 81 2.73 -0.06 13.15
CA ASP A 81 1.74 0.83 13.79
C ASP A 81 0.98 1.72 12.79
N PHE A 82 0.69 1.16 11.61
CA PHE A 82 0.03 1.86 10.52
C PHE A 82 -1.45 2.07 10.85
N ILE A 83 -1.89 3.33 10.82
CA ILE A 83 -3.28 3.73 10.92
C ILE A 83 -3.69 4.54 9.67
N PRO A 84 -4.94 4.39 9.18
CA PRO A 84 -5.93 3.39 9.63
C PRO A 84 -5.51 1.97 9.20
N THR A 85 -5.85 0.98 10.04
CA THR A 85 -5.54 -0.43 9.78
C THR A 85 -6.44 -1.00 8.68
N ASP A 86 -7.71 -0.60 8.64
CA ASP A 86 -8.64 -1.00 7.59
C ASP A 86 -8.38 -0.28 6.26
N PRO A 87 -8.28 -1.00 5.12
CA PRO A 87 -8.28 -0.37 3.81
C PRO A 87 -9.57 0.41 3.51
N VAL A 88 -10.72 0.10 4.11
CA VAL A 88 -11.94 0.93 4.00
C VAL A 88 -11.89 2.03 5.05
N LEU A 89 -11.95 3.29 4.60
CA LEU A 89 -11.92 4.44 5.48
C LEU A 89 -13.26 4.64 6.18
N SER A 90 -13.22 4.97 7.47
CA SER A 90 -14.39 5.28 8.29
C SER A 90 -14.60 6.77 8.54
N GLU A 91 -13.63 7.61 8.15
CA GLU A 91 -13.66 9.07 8.34
C GLU A 91 -13.02 9.79 7.13
N ASN A 92 -13.36 11.07 6.95
CA ASN A 92 -12.89 11.87 5.82
C ASN A 92 -12.64 13.34 6.21
N PRO A 93 -11.39 13.82 6.23
CA PRO A 93 -10.16 13.11 5.86
C PRO A 93 -9.69 12.09 6.92
N PRO A 94 -9.03 10.99 6.52
CA PRO A 94 -8.49 10.01 7.45
C PRO A 94 -7.26 10.53 8.21
N PHE A 95 -7.11 10.09 9.46
CA PHE A 95 -5.84 10.21 10.18
C PHE A 95 -4.87 9.11 9.74
N ILE A 96 -3.89 9.51 8.92
CA ILE A 96 -2.84 8.60 8.46
C ILE A 96 -1.61 8.75 9.35
N GLY A 97 -1.09 7.64 9.85
CA GLY A 97 0.15 7.65 10.62
C GLY A 97 0.79 6.27 10.70
N PHE A 98 2.12 6.24 10.77
CA PHE A 98 2.87 4.99 10.83
C PHE A 98 4.29 5.22 11.34
N SER A 99 4.94 4.17 11.83
CA SER A 99 6.31 4.25 12.34
C SER A 99 7.26 3.47 11.45
N LEU A 100 8.43 4.05 11.16
CA LEU A 100 9.48 3.38 10.41
C LEU A 100 10.23 2.37 11.30
N LEU A 101 10.53 1.20 10.77
CA LEU A 101 11.44 0.25 11.43
C LEU A 101 12.90 0.69 11.39
N ASN A 102 13.25 1.53 10.42
CA ASN A 102 14.53 2.23 10.36
C ASN A 102 14.26 3.73 10.30
N LYS A 103 14.53 4.44 11.40
CA LYS A 103 14.30 5.88 11.52
C LYS A 103 15.14 6.71 10.54
N ASP A 104 16.31 6.23 10.11
CA ASP A 104 17.20 6.99 9.22
C ASP A 104 16.58 7.25 7.84
N LEU A 105 15.56 6.46 7.49
CA LEU A 105 14.81 6.61 6.24
C LEU A 105 13.87 7.83 6.24
N SER A 106 13.61 8.44 7.40
CA SER A 106 12.68 9.58 7.53
C SER A 106 13.20 10.85 6.86
N ASN A 107 14.53 11.07 6.87
CA ASN A 107 15.17 12.31 6.40
C ASN A 107 14.82 12.70 4.96
N SER A 108 14.64 11.71 4.08
CA SER A 108 14.29 11.90 2.67
C SER A 108 12.96 11.27 2.29
N LEU A 109 12.14 10.89 3.28
CA LEU A 109 10.86 10.28 3.02
C LEU A 109 9.88 11.30 2.45
N ASN A 110 9.30 10.96 1.31
CA ASN A 110 8.15 11.69 0.80
C ASN A 110 6.97 10.75 0.61
N CYS A 111 5.77 11.25 0.90
CA CYS A 111 4.53 10.52 0.72
C CYS A 111 3.56 11.33 -0.14
N PHE A 112 2.93 10.65 -1.07
CA PHE A 112 1.99 11.19 -2.03
C PHE A 112 0.66 10.47 -1.91
N ILE A 113 -0.42 11.25 -1.85
CA ILE A 113 -1.79 10.75 -1.77
C ILE A 113 -2.54 11.20 -3.02
N PHE A 114 -3.24 10.27 -3.65
CA PHE A 114 -4.03 10.52 -4.86
C PHE A 114 -5.43 9.94 -4.70
N ASP A 115 -6.44 10.74 -5.00
CA ASP A 115 -7.82 10.31 -5.17
C ASP A 115 -8.26 10.47 -6.64
N ARG A 116 -9.56 10.33 -6.92
CA ARG A 116 -10.11 10.49 -8.28
C ARG A 116 -9.91 11.90 -8.86
N LYS A 117 -9.72 12.94 -8.02
CA LYS A 117 -9.46 14.32 -8.47
C LYS A 117 -7.96 14.61 -8.66
N GLY A 118 -7.10 13.62 -8.41
CA GLY A 118 -5.65 13.75 -8.57
C GLY A 118 -4.92 13.84 -7.24
N ALA A 119 -3.81 14.57 -7.21
CA ALA A 119 -3.00 14.72 -6.01
C ALA A 119 -3.78 15.40 -4.88
N VAL A 120 -3.50 14.99 -3.65
CA VAL A 120 -4.07 15.57 -2.44
C VAL A 120 -2.91 16.20 -1.66
N ASP A 121 -2.95 17.53 -1.53
CA ASP A 121 -1.98 18.23 -0.72
C ASP A 121 -2.07 17.77 0.74
N ASN A 122 -0.91 17.64 1.35
CA ASN A 122 -0.77 17.10 2.70
C ASN A 122 0.37 17.76 3.45
N GLU A 123 0.24 17.75 4.77
CA GLU A 123 1.31 18.10 5.71
C GLU A 123 1.81 16.82 6.36
N LYS A 124 3.13 16.68 6.45
CA LYS A 124 3.80 15.54 7.05
C LYS A 124 4.51 16.01 8.32
N MET A 125 4.22 15.37 9.43
CA MET A 125 4.85 15.63 10.72
C MET A 125 5.75 14.44 11.06
N PHE A 126 6.96 14.73 11.50
CA PHE A 126 7.98 13.72 11.82
C PHE A 126 8.33 13.80 13.31
N PHE A 127 8.18 12.68 14.00
CA PHE A 127 8.48 12.52 15.42
C PHE A 127 9.39 11.30 15.56
N ASN A 128 10.70 11.49 15.37
CA ASN A 128 11.69 10.41 15.25
C ASN A 128 11.31 9.41 14.13
N GLU A 129 10.92 8.19 14.49
CA GLU A 129 10.45 7.16 13.56
C GLU A 129 8.97 7.30 13.17
N ARG A 130 8.17 8.05 13.95
CA ARG A 130 6.74 8.21 13.73
C ARG A 130 6.50 9.30 12.70
N ILE A 131 5.66 8.99 11.72
CA ILE A 131 5.22 9.91 10.69
C ILE A 131 3.71 10.01 10.76
N GLU A 132 3.22 11.23 10.65
CA GLU A 132 1.80 11.52 10.55
C GLU A 132 1.53 12.38 9.33
N ILE A 133 0.45 12.06 8.62
CA ILE A 133 0.04 12.77 7.42
C ILE A 133 -1.34 13.37 7.67
N ARG A 134 -1.48 14.67 7.42
CA ARG A 134 -2.74 15.41 7.48
C ARG A 134 -3.08 15.94 6.10
N LEU A 135 -4.25 15.58 5.58
CA LEU A 135 -4.70 16.02 4.26
C LEU A 135 -5.29 17.43 4.35
N LYS A 136 -4.95 18.29 3.39
CA LYS A 136 -5.46 19.68 3.33
C LYS A 136 -6.89 19.80 2.81
N ARG A 137 -7.45 18.70 2.30
CA ARG A 137 -8.84 18.59 1.85
C ARG A 137 -9.40 17.20 2.09
N LYS A 138 -10.73 17.09 2.07
CA LYS A 138 -11.44 15.81 2.00
C LYS A 138 -11.07 15.04 0.73
N LEU A 139 -11.06 13.73 0.86
CA LEU A 139 -10.92 12.77 -0.23
C LEU A 139 -12.24 12.65 -0.99
N SER A 140 -12.16 12.37 -2.28
CA SER A 140 -13.32 11.95 -3.10
C SER A 140 -13.59 10.47 -2.90
N SER A 141 -14.86 10.07 -2.94
CA SER A 141 -15.25 8.65 -2.86
C SER A 141 -14.55 7.77 -3.89
N GLY A 142 -14.40 6.49 -3.54
CA GLY A 142 -13.72 5.46 -4.31
C GLY A 142 -12.27 5.28 -3.90
N ARG A 143 -11.42 4.93 -4.86
CA ARG A 143 -10.05 4.50 -4.63
C ARG A 143 -9.11 5.66 -4.28
N VAL A 144 -8.39 5.49 -3.18
CA VAL A 144 -7.35 6.42 -2.72
C VAL A 144 -6.04 5.65 -2.64
N ARG A 145 -4.99 6.20 -3.24
CA ARG A 145 -3.65 5.60 -3.26
C ARG A 145 -2.71 6.45 -2.44
N MET A 146 -1.92 5.81 -1.59
CA MET A 146 -0.80 6.41 -0.90
C MET A 146 0.48 5.70 -1.31
N ASN A 147 1.50 6.46 -1.69
CA ASN A 147 2.84 5.95 -1.94
C ASN A 147 3.83 6.77 -1.13
N CYS A 148 4.63 6.11 -0.32
CA CYS A 148 5.76 6.69 0.38
C CYS A 148 7.05 6.14 -0.21
N THR A 149 7.98 7.01 -0.58
CA THR A 149 9.28 6.66 -1.16
C THR A 149 10.41 7.42 -0.50
N THR A 150 11.58 6.79 -0.46
CA THR A 150 12.82 7.37 0.09
C THR A 150 14.01 6.66 -0.54
N GLN A 151 15.20 7.23 -0.45
CA GLN A 151 16.45 6.55 -0.80
C GLN A 151 17.19 6.19 0.49
N ASP A 152 17.73 4.97 0.56
CA ASP A 152 18.62 4.63 1.68
C ASP A 152 20.02 5.21 1.49
N SER A 153 20.88 5.04 2.50
CA SER A 153 22.26 5.53 2.49
C SER A 153 23.12 5.01 1.34
N LYS A 154 22.68 3.96 0.63
CA LYS A 154 23.34 3.41 -0.57
C LYS A 154 22.69 3.91 -1.87
N GLY A 155 21.81 4.89 -1.79
CA GLY A 155 21.07 5.45 -2.92
C GLY A 155 19.97 4.52 -3.46
N LYS A 156 19.65 3.41 -2.78
CA LYS A 156 18.63 2.48 -3.26
C LYS A 156 17.24 2.97 -2.91
N TRP A 157 16.36 2.98 -3.91
CA TRP A 157 14.96 3.34 -3.72
C TRP A 157 14.24 2.35 -2.82
N ARG A 158 13.49 2.91 -1.87
CA ARG A 158 12.56 2.19 -1.02
C ARG A 158 11.15 2.70 -1.21
N TRP A 159 10.18 1.79 -1.17
CA TRP A 159 8.79 2.09 -1.46
C TRP A 159 7.85 1.38 -0.48
N TYR A 160 6.88 2.13 0.06
CA TYR A 160 5.71 1.61 0.74
C TYR A 160 4.45 2.12 0.06
N GLY A 161 3.63 1.19 -0.42
CA GLY A 161 2.36 1.49 -1.06
C GLY A 161 1.20 1.08 -0.18
N ARG A 162 0.11 1.84 -0.23
CA ARG A 162 -1.16 1.48 0.39
C ARG A 162 -2.30 1.96 -0.51
N GLN A 163 -3.35 1.16 -0.61
CA GLN A 163 -4.61 1.58 -1.20
C GLN A 163 -5.71 1.53 -0.15
N PHE A 164 -6.52 2.59 -0.16
CA PHE A 164 -7.73 2.71 0.62
C PHE A 164 -8.95 2.82 -0.31
N ILE A 165 -10.12 2.57 0.25
CA ILE A 165 -11.42 2.83 -0.35
C ILE A 165 -12.16 3.81 0.55
N LEU A 166 -12.62 4.92 -0.02
CA LEU A 166 -13.51 5.86 0.64
C LEU A 166 -14.96 5.57 0.20
N PRO A 167 -15.83 5.07 1.09
CA PRO A 167 -17.24 4.88 0.81
C PRO A 167 -17.96 6.17 0.38
N GLU A 168 -19.01 6.04 -0.43
CA GLU A 168 -19.78 7.19 -0.92
C GLU A 168 -20.47 7.98 0.20
N TYR A 169 -20.92 7.30 1.27
CA TYR A 169 -21.61 7.92 2.40
C TYR A 169 -20.71 8.80 3.28
N LEU A 170 -19.38 8.80 3.06
CA LEU A 170 -18.41 9.65 3.76
C LEU A 170 -17.95 10.88 2.94
N ASN A 171 -18.54 11.10 1.76
CA ASN A 171 -18.15 12.15 0.84
C ASN A 171 -18.82 13.49 1.18
#